data_AF-A0A521YD56-F1
#
_entry.id   AF-A0A521YD56-F1
#
_cell.length_a   1.000
_cell.length_b   1.000
_cell.length_c   1.000
_cell.angle_alpha   90.00
_cell.angle_beta   90.00
_cell.angle_gamma   90.00
#
_symmetry.space_group_name_H-M   'P 1'
#
loop_
_entity.id
_entity.type
_entity.pdbx_description
1 polymer ?
#
loop_
_entity_poly.entity_id
_entity_poly.type
_entity_poly.pdbx_seq_one_letter_code
_entity_poly.pdbx_strand_id
1 'polypeptide(L)'
;MFINKNIKGETLIELMVAVVIGLLLISSLVEIYLSSQRGYRLQDALNHLQDNAKLATNFLKSDIQQAGYIGCARLTNDFPIASYSSSYAITPQNKLTGSDTQFTVRHLVFPNVILKTMQDASTIEVSKEINIHAGDVLIIADCNKAEIFQAESVSSSQQSQKIITTSPLQNKYEAYAEIGPFEINTYYIAKTDHTEKNGTPIYSLFVKNNDGNTELVENINHMQLTYSIYQDGKLTDVPASEVDDWSRIRGVAIDLDLVSSTLKKTWHLYVAL
;
A
#
# COMPACT_ATOMS: atom_id res chain seq x y z
N MET A 1 62.48 19.60 -57.01
CA MET A 1 63.00 18.58 -56.06
C MET A 1 61.79 17.87 -55.47
N PHE A 2 61.36 16.77 -56.09
CA PHE A 2 60.23 15.97 -55.60
C PHE A 2 60.77 14.96 -54.59
N ILE A 3 60.34 15.09 -53.33
CA ILE A 3 60.65 14.11 -52.28
C ILE A 3 59.90 12.83 -52.65
N ASN A 4 60.62 11.85 -53.20
CA ASN A 4 60.06 10.55 -53.49
C ASN A 4 59.88 9.82 -52.15
N LYS A 5 58.63 9.77 -51.68
CA LYS A 5 58.28 9.08 -50.44
C LYS A 5 58.27 7.58 -50.77
N ASN A 6 59.33 6.85 -50.40
CA ASN A 6 59.35 5.40 -50.51
C ASN A 6 58.18 4.83 -49.68
N ILE A 7 57.14 4.37 -50.35
CA ILE A 7 56.10 3.55 -49.75
C ILE A 7 56.76 2.18 -49.54
N LYS A 8 57.14 1.87 -48.29
CA LYS A 8 57.54 0.52 -47.93
C LYS A 8 56.33 -0.37 -48.18
N GLY A 9 56.49 -1.40 -49.01
CA GLY A 9 55.45 -2.40 -49.22
C GLY A 9 55.30 -3.22 -47.95
N GLU A 10 54.18 -3.04 -47.25
CA GLU A 10 53.77 -3.90 -46.15
C GLU A 10 53.72 -5.34 -46.64
N THR A 11 54.34 -6.26 -45.90
CA THR A 11 54.39 -7.67 -46.29
C THR A 11 53.01 -8.31 -46.07
N LEU A 12 52.60 -9.27 -46.91
CA LEU A 12 51.30 -9.97 -46.78
C LEU A 12 51.07 -10.52 -45.35
N ILE A 13 52.15 -10.94 -44.71
CA ILE A 13 52.13 -11.48 -43.34
C ILE A 13 51.81 -10.41 -42.28
N GLU A 14 52.21 -9.16 -42.50
CA GLU A 14 51.91 -8.03 -41.61
C GLU A 14 50.41 -7.70 -41.61
N LEU A 15 49.77 -7.78 -42.78
CA LEU A 15 48.32 -7.66 -42.91
C LEU A 15 47.60 -8.81 -42.19
N MET A 16 48.07 -10.05 -42.36
CA MET A 16 47.47 -11.21 -41.70
C MET A 16 47.57 -11.10 -40.17
N VAL A 17 48.72 -10.69 -39.65
CA VAL A 17 48.93 -10.47 -38.20
C VAL A 17 48.05 -9.33 -37.69
N ALA A 18 47.95 -8.21 -38.42
CA ALA A 18 47.10 -7.09 -38.04
C ALA A 18 45.62 -7.47 -37.95
N VAL A 19 45.11 -8.26 -38.90
CA VAL A 19 43.72 -8.75 -38.89
C VAL A 19 43.46 -9.68 -37.71
N VAL A 20 44.38 -10.62 -37.42
CA VAL A 20 44.25 -11.54 -36.29
C VAL A 20 44.20 -10.77 -34.97
N ILE A 21 45.11 -9.81 -34.77
CA ILE A 21 45.13 -8.97 -33.56
C ILE A 21 43.85 -8.13 -33.46
N GLY A 22 43.39 -7.54 -34.57
CA GLY A 22 42.15 -6.78 -34.62
C GLY A 22 40.92 -7.59 -34.19
N LEU A 23 40.82 -8.84 -34.66
CA LEU A 23 39.74 -9.75 -34.28
C LEU A 23 39.77 -10.12 -32.79
N LEU A 24 40.95 -10.39 -32.23
CA LEU A 24 41.12 -10.70 -30.81
C LEU A 24 40.69 -9.51 -29.91
N LEU A 25 41.05 -8.29 -30.30
CA LEU A 25 40.66 -7.08 -29.59
C LEU A 25 39.14 -6.85 -29.64
N ILE A 26 38.54 -6.97 -30.83
CA ILE A 26 37.09 -6.82 -31.00
C ILE A 26 36.34 -7.87 -30.18
N SER A 27 36.78 -9.14 -30.19
CA SER A 27 36.16 -10.20 -29.38
C SER A 27 36.15 -9.85 -27.90
N SER A 28 37.28 -9.37 -27.39
CA SER A 28 37.43 -8.97 -25.99
C SER A 28 36.51 -7.78 -25.63
N LEU A 29 36.42 -6.79 -26.51
CA LEU A 29 35.54 -5.63 -26.32
C LEU A 29 34.06 -6.02 -26.34
N VAL A 30 33.67 -6.95 -27.22
CA VAL A 30 32.30 -7.47 -27.30
C VAL A 30 31.93 -8.18 -26.00
N GLU A 31 32.81 -9.00 -25.42
CA GLU A 31 32.57 -9.65 -24.13
C GLU A 31 32.38 -8.66 -22.99
N ILE A 32 33.24 -7.62 -22.92
CA ILE A 32 33.11 -6.54 -21.92
C ILE A 32 31.77 -5.82 -22.09
N TYR A 33 31.40 -5.48 -23.32
CA TYR A 33 30.13 -4.82 -23.62
C TYR A 33 28.93 -5.67 -23.19
N LEU A 34 28.92 -6.97 -23.53
CA LEU A 34 27.85 -7.89 -23.14
C LEU A 34 27.77 -8.05 -21.62
N SER A 35 28.91 -8.14 -20.94
CA SER A 35 28.98 -8.19 -19.48
C SER A 35 28.41 -6.93 -18.84
N SER A 36 28.78 -5.76 -19.36
CA SER A 36 28.26 -4.46 -18.92
C SER A 36 26.74 -4.37 -19.12
N GLN A 37 26.23 -4.77 -20.29
CA GLN A 37 24.80 -4.77 -20.57
C GLN A 37 24.02 -5.72 -19.65
N ARG A 38 24.56 -6.90 -19.33
CA ARG A 38 23.97 -7.81 -18.34
C ARG A 38 23.95 -7.18 -16.95
N GLY A 39 25.04 -6.52 -16.55
CA GLY A 39 25.14 -5.78 -15.30
C GLY A 39 24.09 -4.69 -15.18
N TYR A 40 23.92 -3.86 -16.21
CA TYR A 40 22.89 -2.81 -16.24
C TYR A 40 21.47 -3.37 -16.08
N ARG A 41 21.12 -4.45 -16.80
CA ARG A 41 19.79 -5.08 -16.67
C ARG A 41 19.54 -5.65 -15.27
N LEU A 42 20.56 -6.24 -14.66
CA LEU A 42 20.46 -6.75 -13.29
C LEU A 42 20.23 -5.61 -12.28
N GLN A 43 20.98 -4.52 -12.44
CA GLN A 43 20.83 -3.35 -11.56
C GLN A 43 19.46 -2.69 -11.70
N ASP A 44 18.99 -2.55 -12.93
CA ASP A 44 17.65 -2.03 -13.22
C ASP A 44 16.55 -2.90 -12.59
N ALA A 45 16.63 -4.22 -12.79
CA ALA A 45 15.72 -5.18 -12.17
C ALA A 45 15.75 -5.12 -10.62
N LEU A 46 16.92 -4.94 -10.01
CA LEU A 46 17.06 -4.78 -8.56
C LEU A 46 16.45 -3.47 -8.06
N ASN A 47 16.62 -2.37 -8.80
CA ASN A 47 16.04 -1.08 -8.45
C ASN A 47 14.51 -1.15 -8.47
N HIS A 48 13.94 -1.70 -9.56
CA HIS A 48 12.50 -1.90 -9.67
C HIS A 48 11.92 -2.76 -8.54
N LEU A 49 12.58 -3.87 -8.18
CA LEU A 49 12.16 -4.70 -7.04
C LEU A 49 12.18 -3.93 -5.71
N GLN A 50 13.21 -3.10 -5.49
CA GLN A 50 13.33 -2.31 -4.26
C GLN A 50 12.29 -1.19 -4.19
N ASP A 51 12.02 -0.53 -5.32
CA ASP A 51 11.01 0.52 -5.40
C ASP A 51 9.60 -0.06 -5.13
N ASN A 52 9.26 -1.18 -5.76
CA ASN A 52 7.98 -1.87 -5.52
C ASN A 52 7.87 -2.34 -4.06
N ALA A 53 8.92 -2.93 -3.50
CA ALA A 53 8.94 -3.33 -2.10
C ALA A 53 8.72 -2.15 -1.14
N LYS A 54 9.34 -0.99 -1.44
CA LYS A 54 9.19 0.24 -0.65
C LYS A 54 7.78 0.81 -0.76
N LEU A 55 7.20 0.85 -1.95
CA LEU A 55 5.82 1.30 -2.17
C LEU A 55 4.83 0.40 -1.42
N ALA A 56 4.95 -0.91 -1.57
CA ALA A 56 4.09 -1.87 -0.87
C ALA A 56 4.23 -1.72 0.65
N THR A 57 5.47 -1.62 1.14
CA THR A 57 5.74 -1.39 2.57
C THR A 57 5.06 -0.12 3.08
N ASN A 58 5.11 0.99 2.33
CA ASN A 58 4.51 2.24 2.74
C ASN A 58 2.98 2.14 2.87
N PHE A 59 2.30 1.55 1.87
CA PHE A 59 0.85 1.35 1.92
C PHE A 59 0.44 0.45 3.08
N LEU A 60 1.04 -0.75 3.15
CA LEU A 60 0.69 -1.74 4.18
C LEU A 60 0.97 -1.22 5.59
N LYS A 61 2.14 -0.60 5.80
CA LYS A 61 2.51 -0.04 7.10
C LYS A 61 1.59 1.09 7.52
N SER A 62 1.30 2.02 6.61
CA SER A 62 0.47 3.19 6.91
C SER A 62 -0.92 2.78 7.41
N ASP A 63 -1.56 1.83 6.75
CA ASP A 63 -2.91 1.40 7.12
C ASP A 63 -2.90 0.52 8.38
N ILE A 64 -1.97 -0.43 8.49
CA ILE A 64 -1.87 -1.25 9.71
C ILE A 64 -1.64 -0.36 10.94
N GLN A 65 -0.78 0.67 10.85
CA GLN A 65 -0.55 1.59 11.98
C GLN A 65 -1.78 2.43 12.36
N GLN A 66 -2.75 2.59 11.45
CA GLN A 66 -4.00 3.30 11.71
C GLN A 66 -5.12 2.37 12.18
N ALA A 67 -4.89 1.05 12.30
CA ALA A 67 -5.93 0.10 12.65
C ALA A 67 -6.64 0.44 13.97
N GLY A 68 -7.96 0.67 13.89
CA GLY A 68 -8.75 1.04 15.06
C GLY A 68 -8.64 2.52 15.44
N TYR A 69 -8.02 3.36 14.62
CA TYR A 69 -8.11 4.80 14.80
C TYR A 69 -9.55 5.26 14.54
N ILE A 70 -10.15 5.94 15.51
CA ILE A 70 -11.54 6.39 15.47
C ILE A 70 -11.68 7.89 15.76
N GLY A 71 -10.55 8.63 15.86
CA GLY A 71 -10.53 10.05 16.21
C GLY A 71 -10.05 10.29 17.64
N CYS A 72 -10.78 11.12 18.41
CA CYS A 72 -10.31 11.62 19.72
C CYS A 72 -9.95 10.51 20.73
N ALA A 73 -10.73 9.43 20.78
CA ALA A 73 -10.59 8.39 21.79
C ALA A 73 -9.90 7.13 21.27
N ARG A 74 -9.34 6.35 22.20
CA ARG A 74 -8.84 5.01 21.91
C ARG A 74 -10.02 4.05 21.78
N LEU A 75 -9.97 3.19 20.76
CA LEU A 75 -10.92 2.10 20.58
C LEU A 75 -10.76 1.06 21.70
N THR A 76 -11.73 1.01 22.61
CA THR A 76 -11.84 0.01 23.68
C THR A 76 -13.20 -0.69 23.59
N ASN A 77 -13.38 -1.81 24.31
CA ASN A 77 -14.65 -2.55 24.29
C ASN A 77 -15.82 -1.74 24.85
N ASP A 78 -15.53 -0.82 25.78
CA ASP A 78 -16.53 -0.01 26.47
C ASP A 78 -16.79 1.33 25.79
N PHE A 79 -16.01 1.68 24.75
CA PHE A 79 -16.19 2.93 24.02
C PHE A 79 -17.45 2.83 23.13
N PRO A 80 -18.49 3.65 23.34
CA PRO A 80 -19.73 3.56 22.59
C PRO A 80 -19.52 3.96 21.13
N ILE A 81 -19.77 3.03 20.21
CA ILE A 81 -19.79 3.28 18.78
C ILE A 81 -21.10 2.80 18.18
N ALA A 82 -21.88 3.71 17.62
CA ALA A 82 -23.04 3.37 16.81
C ALA A 82 -22.65 3.22 15.35
N SER A 83 -23.33 2.36 14.60
CA SER A 83 -23.13 2.21 13.17
C SER A 83 -24.47 2.06 12.48
N TYR A 84 -24.68 2.83 11.40
CA TYR A 84 -25.92 2.73 10.61
C TYR A 84 -26.12 1.35 9.97
N SER A 85 -25.03 0.59 9.78
CA SER A 85 -25.03 -0.77 9.25
C SER A 85 -23.98 -1.64 9.95
N SER A 86 -24.35 -2.89 10.25
CA SER A 86 -23.46 -3.87 10.90
C SER A 86 -22.19 -4.20 10.10
N SER A 87 -22.22 -4.03 8.77
CA SER A 87 -21.05 -4.24 7.91
C SER A 87 -19.93 -3.24 8.17
N TYR A 88 -20.27 -2.07 8.73
CA TYR A 88 -19.33 -1.00 9.07
C TYR A 88 -18.98 -0.94 10.55
N ALA A 89 -19.44 -1.89 11.36
CA ALA A 89 -19.10 -1.90 12.77
C ALA A 89 -17.58 -1.99 12.99
N ILE A 90 -17.08 -1.25 13.97
CA ILE A 90 -15.70 -1.32 14.43
C ILE A 90 -15.63 -1.61 15.93
N THR A 91 -14.79 -2.59 16.29
CA THR A 91 -14.53 -3.03 17.66
C THR A 91 -13.05 -3.38 17.78
N PRO A 92 -12.51 -3.51 19.01
CA PRO A 92 -11.15 -4.01 19.20
C PRO A 92 -10.91 -5.36 18.52
N GLN A 93 -11.92 -6.23 18.39
CA GLN A 93 -11.84 -7.55 17.78
C GLN A 93 -11.84 -7.51 16.24
N ASN A 94 -12.33 -6.44 15.61
CA ASN A 94 -12.38 -6.38 14.15
C ASN A 94 -11.58 -5.21 13.54
N LYS A 95 -10.90 -4.41 14.34
CA LYS A 95 -10.06 -3.30 13.84
C LYS A 95 -8.99 -3.76 12.86
N LEU A 96 -8.49 -4.99 13.05
CA LEU A 96 -7.60 -5.70 12.16
C LEU A 96 -7.94 -7.19 12.21
N THR A 97 -8.22 -7.78 11.04
CA THR A 97 -8.60 -9.20 10.88
C THR A 97 -8.00 -9.74 9.59
N GLY A 98 -7.87 -11.05 9.42
CA GLY A 98 -7.41 -11.58 8.14
C GLY A 98 -7.20 -13.08 8.11
N SER A 99 -6.41 -13.49 7.12
CA SER A 99 -5.90 -14.84 6.90
C SER A 99 -4.40 -14.77 6.71
N ASP A 100 -3.79 -15.89 6.35
CA ASP A 100 -2.37 -15.98 6.02
C ASP A 100 -1.99 -15.25 4.72
N THR A 101 -2.96 -14.80 3.90
CA THR A 101 -2.70 -14.20 2.57
C THR A 101 -3.45 -12.89 2.29
N GLN A 102 -4.33 -12.47 3.20
CA GLN A 102 -5.02 -11.18 3.13
C GLN A 102 -5.30 -10.64 4.53
N PHE A 103 -5.38 -9.32 4.67
CA PHE A 103 -5.85 -8.71 5.92
C PHE A 103 -6.76 -7.52 5.63
N THR A 104 -7.60 -7.21 6.59
CA THR A 104 -8.55 -6.11 6.57
C THR A 104 -8.27 -5.21 7.76
N VAL A 105 -8.20 -3.90 7.51
CA VAL A 105 -8.07 -2.85 8.53
C VAL A 105 -9.29 -1.95 8.49
N ARG A 106 -9.78 -1.56 9.66
CA ARG A 106 -10.88 -0.59 9.82
C ARG A 106 -10.37 0.63 10.56
N HIS A 107 -10.55 1.81 9.98
CA HIS A 107 -10.10 3.05 10.61
C HIS A 107 -10.73 4.31 10.00
N LEU A 108 -10.71 5.39 10.78
CA LEU A 108 -10.89 6.76 10.33
C LEU A 108 -9.66 7.16 9.48
N VAL A 109 -9.88 7.78 8.33
CA VAL A 109 -8.83 8.17 7.39
C VAL A 109 -8.42 9.63 7.59
N PHE A 110 -7.11 9.89 7.55
CA PHE A 110 -6.58 11.25 7.44
C PHE A 110 -6.54 11.74 5.98
N PRO A 111 -6.87 13.02 5.70
CA PRO A 111 -7.18 14.07 6.65
C PRO A 111 -8.63 14.02 7.17
N ASN A 112 -8.81 14.28 8.46
CA ASN A 112 -10.11 14.53 9.07
C ASN A 112 -10.38 16.04 9.27
N VAL A 113 -11.62 16.35 9.61
CA VAL A 113 -12.12 17.70 9.86
C VAL A 113 -12.77 17.78 11.24
N ILE A 114 -12.99 19.00 11.68
CA ILE A 114 -13.64 19.27 12.96
C ILE A 114 -15.07 19.71 12.71
N LEU A 115 -16.00 19.20 13.51
CA LEU A 115 -17.37 19.68 13.58
C LEU A 115 -17.39 21.15 14.02
N LYS A 116 -18.04 22.01 13.22
CA LYS A 116 -18.40 23.38 13.62
C LYS A 116 -19.70 23.38 14.39
N THR A 117 -20.74 22.79 13.82
CA THR A 117 -22.07 22.75 14.43
C THR A 117 -22.93 21.65 13.81
N MET A 118 -23.90 21.16 14.57
CA MET A 118 -25.00 20.35 14.09
C MET A 118 -26.29 21.17 14.19
N GLN A 119 -26.99 21.37 13.08
CA GLN A 119 -28.29 22.06 13.08
C GLN A 119 -29.37 21.16 13.68
N ASP A 120 -29.32 19.88 13.32
CA ASP A 120 -30.16 18.79 13.82
C ASP A 120 -29.37 17.47 13.75
N ALA A 121 -30.04 16.34 14.00
CA ALA A 121 -29.40 15.02 13.98
C ALA A 121 -28.96 14.56 12.58
N SER A 122 -29.35 15.25 11.50
CA SER A 122 -29.02 14.87 10.13
C SER A 122 -28.15 15.89 9.40
N THR A 123 -27.96 17.07 9.98
CA THR A 123 -27.30 18.19 9.31
C THR A 123 -26.07 18.63 10.08
N ILE A 124 -24.91 18.34 9.49
CA ILE A 124 -23.58 18.56 10.05
C ILE A 124 -22.88 19.65 9.23
N GLU A 125 -22.23 20.60 9.90
CA GLU A 125 -21.34 21.57 9.25
C GLU A 125 -19.92 21.43 9.80
N VAL A 126 -18.94 21.21 8.92
CA VAL A 126 -17.53 20.98 9.27
C VAL A 126 -16.64 22.17 8.96
N SER A 127 -15.47 22.20 9.60
CA SER A 127 -14.61 23.38 9.68
C SER A 127 -13.89 23.77 8.39
N LYS A 128 -13.76 22.85 7.45
CA LYS A 128 -13.14 23.03 6.13
C LYS A 128 -13.68 21.98 5.16
N GLU A 129 -13.48 22.22 3.88
CA GLU A 129 -13.75 21.23 2.83
C GLU A 129 -12.74 20.08 2.88
N ILE A 130 -13.25 18.86 2.73
CA ILE A 130 -12.49 17.64 2.42
C ILE A 130 -13.11 16.93 1.22
N ASN A 131 -12.31 16.03 0.62
CA ASN A 131 -12.73 15.23 -0.53
C ASN A 131 -13.69 14.12 -0.09
N ILE A 132 -14.96 14.48 0.11
CA ILE A 132 -16.06 13.58 0.44
C ILE A 132 -17.25 13.86 -0.49
N HIS A 133 -17.99 12.81 -0.82
CA HIS A 133 -19.11 12.84 -1.76
C HIS A 133 -20.36 12.20 -1.15
N ALA A 134 -21.48 12.36 -1.83
CA ALA A 134 -22.69 11.61 -1.51
C ALA A 134 -22.44 10.10 -1.69
N GLY A 135 -22.85 9.31 -0.70
CA GLY A 135 -22.62 7.86 -0.65
C GLY A 135 -21.44 7.45 0.24
N ASP A 136 -20.53 8.38 0.56
CA ASP A 136 -19.36 8.07 1.38
C ASP A 136 -19.76 7.70 2.81
N VAL A 137 -19.02 6.75 3.38
CA VAL A 137 -19.18 6.34 4.78
C VAL A 137 -18.21 7.13 5.64
N LEU A 138 -18.77 7.81 6.63
CA LEU A 138 -18.05 8.71 7.52
C LEU A 138 -18.20 8.23 8.96
N ILE A 139 -17.23 8.61 9.79
CA ILE A 139 -17.33 8.49 11.24
C ILE A 139 -17.27 9.88 11.85
N ILE A 140 -18.12 10.13 12.84
CA ILE A 140 -18.04 11.28 13.74
C ILE A 140 -17.69 10.78 15.14
N ALA A 141 -16.70 11.39 15.79
CA ALA A 141 -16.25 10.98 17.11
C ALA A 141 -15.90 12.18 17.98
N ASP A 142 -16.41 12.18 19.21
CA ASP A 142 -15.82 12.95 20.30
C ASP A 142 -15.00 12.02 21.20
N CYS A 143 -14.57 12.50 22.36
CA CYS A 143 -13.73 11.73 23.27
C CYS A 143 -14.52 10.75 24.15
N ASN A 144 -15.86 10.69 24.01
CA ASN A 144 -16.78 9.89 24.81
C ASN A 144 -17.59 8.88 23.98
N LYS A 145 -17.81 9.13 22.68
CA LYS A 145 -18.60 8.28 21.78
C LYS A 145 -18.27 8.55 20.30
N ALA A 146 -18.60 7.59 19.44
CA ALA A 146 -18.54 7.75 17.99
C ALA A 146 -19.77 7.17 17.29
N GLU A 147 -19.99 7.61 16.05
CA GLU A 147 -21.08 7.12 15.21
C GLU A 147 -20.64 7.07 13.75
N ILE A 148 -20.86 5.92 13.12
CA ILE A 148 -20.58 5.69 11.70
C ILE A 148 -21.88 5.85 10.91
N PHE A 149 -21.85 6.70 9.89
CA PHE A 149 -23.01 7.09 9.10
C PHE A 149 -22.64 7.24 7.61
N GLN A 150 -23.65 7.36 6.76
CA GLN A 150 -23.48 7.60 5.33
C GLN A 150 -23.92 9.03 4.97
N ALA A 151 -23.15 9.69 4.12
CA ALA A 151 -23.52 10.99 3.58
C ALA A 151 -24.57 10.82 2.47
N GLU A 152 -25.72 11.48 2.62
CA GLU A 152 -26.75 11.60 1.57
C GLU A 152 -26.37 12.69 0.57
N SER A 153 -25.90 13.83 1.06
CA SER A 153 -25.40 14.91 0.22
C SER A 153 -24.33 15.73 0.93
N VAL A 154 -23.44 16.30 0.13
CA VAL A 154 -22.36 17.16 0.59
C VAL A 154 -22.40 18.45 -0.24
N SER A 155 -22.32 19.60 0.43
CA SER A 155 -22.21 20.90 -0.23
C SER A 155 -21.13 21.75 0.42
N SER A 156 -20.24 22.31 -0.39
CA SER A 156 -19.13 23.12 0.08
C SER A 156 -19.46 24.61 0.04
N SER A 157 -18.97 25.35 1.03
CA SER A 157 -18.92 26.81 1.07
C SER A 157 -17.45 27.26 1.19
N GLN A 158 -17.16 28.56 1.04
CA GLN A 158 -15.78 29.07 1.07
C GLN A 158 -14.99 28.73 2.35
N GLN A 159 -15.67 28.42 3.47
CA GLN A 159 -15.02 28.16 4.77
C GLN A 159 -15.61 26.97 5.53
N SER A 160 -16.59 26.26 4.99
CA SER A 160 -17.21 25.11 5.64
C SER A 160 -17.75 24.14 4.60
N GLN A 161 -18.02 22.92 5.04
CA GLN A 161 -18.71 21.94 4.22
C GLN A 161 -19.89 21.43 5.01
N LYS A 162 -21.05 21.39 4.37
CA LYS A 162 -22.30 20.89 4.94
C LYS A 162 -22.50 19.45 4.47
N ILE A 163 -22.77 18.56 5.41
CA ILE A 163 -23.03 17.14 5.19
C ILE A 163 -24.45 16.86 5.68
N ILE A 164 -25.27 16.27 4.83
CA ILE A 164 -26.59 15.73 5.18
C ILE A 164 -26.45 14.21 5.26
N THR A 165 -26.87 13.61 6.37
CA THR A 165 -26.77 12.17 6.61
C THR A 165 -28.00 11.43 6.06
N THR A 166 -27.83 10.21 5.54
CA THR A 166 -28.95 9.37 5.05
C THR A 166 -29.95 8.96 6.14
N SER A 167 -29.53 8.94 7.40
CA SER A 167 -30.39 8.67 8.55
C SER A 167 -29.95 9.52 9.74
N PRO A 168 -30.87 10.04 10.57
CA PRO A 168 -30.52 10.84 11.72
C PRO A 168 -29.55 10.11 12.65
N LEU A 169 -28.50 10.82 13.07
CA LEU A 169 -27.58 10.32 14.09
C LEU A 169 -28.32 10.08 15.41
N GLN A 170 -27.97 8.99 16.09
CA GLN A 170 -28.50 8.64 17.39
C GLN A 170 -28.03 9.61 18.47
N ASN A 171 -26.85 10.21 18.26
CA ASN A 171 -26.22 11.12 19.19
C ASN A 171 -26.08 12.52 18.62
N LYS A 172 -26.24 13.52 19.51
CA LYS A 172 -25.76 14.88 19.25
C LYS A 172 -24.28 14.98 19.61
N TYR A 173 -23.53 15.64 18.74
CA TYR A 173 -22.13 15.98 18.94
C TYR A 173 -21.97 17.49 19.09
N GLU A 174 -20.97 17.89 19.85
CA GLU A 174 -20.60 19.30 20.05
C GLU A 174 -19.44 19.68 19.12
N ALA A 175 -19.19 20.98 19.01
CA ALA A 175 -18.01 21.47 18.30
C ALA A 175 -16.75 20.75 18.80
N TYR A 176 -15.75 20.59 17.93
CA TYR A 176 -14.51 19.85 18.19
C TYR A 176 -14.60 18.32 18.06
N ALA A 177 -15.78 17.74 17.81
CA ALA A 177 -15.85 16.35 17.34
C ALA A 177 -15.11 16.20 16.00
N GLU A 178 -14.37 15.10 15.84
CA GLU A 178 -13.65 14.77 14.62
C GLU A 178 -14.58 14.03 13.66
N ILE A 179 -14.53 14.41 12.39
CA ILE A 179 -15.30 13.80 11.30
C ILE A 179 -14.34 13.46 10.17
N GLY A 180 -14.46 12.27 9.60
CA GLY A 180 -13.67 11.90 8.43
C GLY A 180 -14.20 10.65 7.75
N PRO A 181 -13.64 10.30 6.58
CA PRO A 181 -13.94 9.04 5.92
C PRO A 181 -13.62 7.86 6.84
N PHE A 182 -14.48 6.85 6.83
CA PHE A 182 -14.28 5.60 7.55
C PHE A 182 -14.10 4.47 6.55
N GLU A 183 -12.89 3.91 6.47
CA GLU A 183 -12.53 2.91 5.47
C GLU A 183 -12.39 1.51 6.06
N ILE A 184 -12.74 0.53 5.24
CA ILE A 184 -12.51 -0.89 5.48
C ILE A 184 -11.63 -1.42 4.36
N ASN A 185 -10.32 -1.35 4.57
CA ASN A 185 -9.33 -1.68 3.55
C ASN A 185 -8.89 -3.13 3.67
N THR A 186 -9.16 -3.93 2.65
CA THR A 186 -8.70 -5.32 2.54
C THR A 186 -7.58 -5.43 1.53
N TYR A 187 -6.39 -5.80 2.01
CA TYR A 187 -5.20 -5.99 1.20
C TYR A 187 -5.00 -7.46 0.84
N TYR A 188 -4.72 -7.74 -0.43
CA TYR A 188 -4.51 -9.09 -0.95
C TYR A 188 -3.69 -9.08 -2.23
N ILE A 189 -3.13 -10.24 -2.60
CA ILE A 189 -2.47 -10.44 -3.88
C ILE A 189 -3.46 -11.06 -4.87
N ALA A 190 -3.54 -10.49 -6.08
CA ALA A 190 -4.35 -11.05 -7.15
C ALA A 190 -3.65 -10.92 -8.50
N LYS A 191 -4.09 -11.78 -9.43
CA LYS A 191 -3.67 -11.74 -10.83
C LYS A 191 -4.23 -10.47 -11.50
N THR A 192 -3.41 -9.79 -12.29
CA THR A 192 -3.84 -8.64 -13.10
C THR A 192 -4.40 -9.09 -14.45
N ASP A 193 -5.04 -8.16 -15.17
CA ASP A 193 -5.49 -8.38 -16.54
C ASP A 193 -4.33 -8.37 -17.56
N HIS A 194 -3.11 -8.06 -17.11
CA HIS A 194 -1.93 -7.96 -17.94
C HIS A 194 -1.07 -9.23 -17.84
N THR A 195 -0.34 -9.51 -18.91
CA THR A 195 0.67 -10.57 -18.96
C THR A 195 1.99 -10.02 -19.47
N GLU A 196 3.08 -10.62 -19.06
CA GLU A 196 4.37 -10.38 -19.69
C GLU A 196 4.35 -10.76 -21.19
N LYS A 197 5.36 -10.32 -21.94
CA LYS A 197 5.52 -10.65 -23.38
C LYS A 197 5.58 -12.15 -23.67
N ASN A 198 5.92 -12.97 -22.67
CA ASN A 198 6.00 -14.44 -22.75
C ASN A 198 4.68 -15.14 -22.34
N GLY A 199 3.63 -14.39 -21.98
CA GLY A 199 2.34 -14.92 -21.51
C GLY A 199 2.26 -15.25 -20.02
N THR A 200 3.31 -14.97 -19.25
CA THR A 200 3.31 -15.18 -17.79
C THR A 200 2.32 -14.21 -17.12
N PRO A 201 1.43 -14.69 -16.24
CA PRO A 201 0.53 -13.82 -15.50
C PRO A 201 1.30 -12.91 -14.56
N ILE A 202 0.89 -11.65 -14.48
CA ILE A 202 1.41 -10.68 -13.50
C ILE A 202 0.47 -10.69 -12.30
N TYR A 203 1.06 -10.65 -11.11
CA TYR A 203 0.33 -10.53 -9.85
C TYR A 203 0.73 -9.22 -9.17
N SER A 204 -0.23 -8.61 -8.49
CA SER A 204 -0.06 -7.32 -7.84
C SER A 204 -0.69 -7.30 -6.47
N LEU A 205 -0.20 -6.38 -5.62
CA LEU A 205 -0.88 -6.00 -4.39
C LEU A 205 -2.09 -5.14 -4.73
N PHE A 206 -3.25 -5.55 -4.24
CA PHE A 206 -4.51 -4.85 -4.35
C PHE A 206 -4.99 -4.39 -2.98
N VAL A 207 -5.78 -3.31 -2.98
CA VAL A 207 -6.63 -2.92 -1.86
C VAL A 207 -8.08 -2.87 -2.32
N LYS A 208 -8.95 -3.54 -1.59
CA LYS A 208 -10.40 -3.39 -1.71
C LYS A 208 -10.89 -2.53 -0.54
N ASN A 209 -11.37 -1.33 -0.85
CA ASN A 209 -11.94 -0.38 0.10
C ASN A 209 -13.47 -0.30 -0.09
N ASN A 210 -14.10 0.74 0.45
CA ASN A 210 -15.54 0.96 0.30
C ASN A 210 -15.97 1.25 -1.15
N ASP A 211 -15.09 1.87 -1.95
CA ASP A 211 -15.38 2.32 -3.32
C ASP A 211 -15.16 1.23 -4.37
N GLY A 212 -14.33 0.23 -4.06
CA GLY A 212 -14.04 -0.86 -4.98
C GLY A 212 -12.65 -1.44 -4.78
N ASN A 213 -12.09 -1.96 -5.87
CA ASN A 213 -10.78 -2.59 -5.88
C ASN A 213 -9.77 -1.74 -6.65
N THR A 214 -8.60 -1.50 -6.06
CA THR A 214 -7.51 -0.70 -6.64
C THR A 214 -6.22 -1.48 -6.64
N GLU A 215 -5.53 -1.53 -7.78
CA GLU A 215 -4.17 -2.07 -7.89
C GLU A 215 -3.17 -1.05 -7.32
N LEU A 216 -2.29 -1.49 -6.42
CA LEU A 216 -1.31 -0.62 -5.76
C LEU A 216 0.11 -0.81 -6.28
N VAL A 217 0.57 -2.06 -6.32
CA VAL A 217 1.97 -2.35 -6.65
C VAL A 217 2.04 -3.63 -7.47
N GLU A 218 2.62 -3.52 -8.66
CA GLU A 218 2.82 -4.65 -9.56
C GLU A 218 3.98 -5.56 -9.16
N ASN A 219 3.96 -6.77 -9.71
CA ASN A 219 5.02 -7.78 -9.58
C ASN A 219 5.26 -8.27 -8.15
N ILE A 220 4.16 -8.47 -7.41
CA ILE A 220 4.14 -9.14 -6.10
C ILE A 220 3.33 -10.41 -6.26
N ASN A 221 4.00 -11.56 -6.21
CA ASN A 221 3.38 -12.86 -6.52
C ASN A 221 2.67 -13.50 -5.33
N HIS A 222 3.24 -13.35 -4.13
CA HIS A 222 2.66 -13.91 -2.91
C HIS A 222 2.83 -12.93 -1.75
N MET A 223 1.88 -13.02 -0.82
CA MET A 223 1.95 -12.39 0.49
C MET A 223 1.64 -13.47 1.52
N GLN A 224 2.54 -13.62 2.48
CA GLN A 224 2.35 -14.46 3.64
C GLN A 224 2.29 -13.57 4.88
N LEU A 225 1.32 -13.82 5.75
CA LEU A 225 1.04 -13.05 6.94
C LEU A 225 1.16 -13.94 8.17
N THR A 226 1.69 -13.35 9.23
CA THR A 226 1.57 -13.86 10.60
C THR A 226 1.25 -12.70 11.53
N TYR A 227 0.59 -13.02 12.64
CA TYR A 227 0.06 -12.03 13.56
C TYR A 227 0.75 -12.15 14.91
N SER A 228 1.21 -11.02 15.42
CA SER A 228 2.00 -10.97 16.64
C SER A 228 1.10 -10.77 17.84
N ILE A 229 1.09 -11.74 18.75
CA ILE A 229 0.33 -11.69 20.00
C ILE A 229 1.28 -11.80 21.20
N TYR A 230 0.88 -11.20 22.31
CA TYR A 230 1.62 -11.37 23.57
C TYR A 230 1.15 -12.65 24.28
N GLN A 231 2.06 -13.61 24.43
CA GLN A 231 1.84 -14.89 25.07
C GLN A 231 3.06 -15.26 25.93
N ASP A 232 2.81 -15.72 27.16
CA ASP A 232 3.85 -16.15 28.11
C ASP A 232 4.98 -15.13 28.35
N GLY A 233 4.63 -13.84 28.36
CA GLY A 233 5.60 -12.77 28.60
C GLY A 233 6.40 -12.34 27.37
N LYS A 234 6.14 -12.93 26.20
CA LYS A 234 6.85 -12.65 24.94
C LYS A 234 5.88 -12.33 23.81
N LEU A 235 6.34 -11.55 22.84
CA LEU A 235 5.65 -11.39 21.56
C LEU A 235 5.98 -12.59 20.66
N THR A 236 4.94 -13.26 20.17
CA THR A 236 5.04 -14.45 19.31
C THR A 236 4.20 -14.24 18.07
N ASP A 237 4.77 -14.58 16.91
CA ASP A 237 4.07 -14.54 15.62
C ASP A 237 3.37 -15.87 15.39
N VAL A 238 2.07 -15.84 15.12
CA VAL A 238 1.22 -17.00 14.89
C VAL A 238 0.47 -16.89 13.57
N PRO A 239 0.12 -18.00 12.89
CA PRO A 239 -0.75 -17.95 11.71
C PRO A 239 -2.15 -17.47 12.09
N ALA A 240 -2.94 -17.02 11.10
CA ALA A 240 -4.28 -16.50 11.34
C ALA A 240 -5.20 -17.52 12.03
N SER A 241 -5.01 -18.81 11.74
CA SER A 241 -5.80 -19.90 12.31
C SER A 241 -5.60 -20.12 13.80
N GLU A 242 -4.52 -19.58 14.38
CA GLU A 242 -4.22 -19.66 15.82
C GLU A 242 -4.63 -18.38 16.57
N VAL A 243 -5.23 -17.40 15.88
CA VAL A 243 -5.71 -16.16 16.51
C VAL A 243 -7.14 -16.34 17.01
N ASP A 244 -7.28 -16.68 18.29
CA ASP A 244 -8.59 -16.81 18.95
C ASP A 244 -9.24 -15.44 19.28
N ASP A 245 -8.41 -14.43 19.58
CA ASP A 245 -8.86 -13.09 19.95
C ASP A 245 -8.04 -12.01 19.24
N TRP A 246 -8.63 -11.47 18.18
CA TRP A 246 -8.06 -10.42 17.34
C TRP A 246 -7.83 -9.08 18.07
N SER A 247 -8.46 -8.85 19.22
CA SER A 247 -8.18 -7.64 20.03
C SER A 247 -6.79 -7.67 20.68
N ARG A 248 -6.17 -8.85 20.75
CA ARG A 248 -4.84 -9.05 21.32
C ARG A 248 -3.70 -8.89 20.32
N ILE A 249 -3.98 -8.72 19.03
CA ILE A 249 -2.92 -8.46 18.04
C ILE A 249 -2.15 -7.18 18.43
N ARG A 250 -0.83 -7.25 18.32
CA ARG A 250 0.13 -6.16 18.58
C ARG A 250 1.01 -5.85 17.38
N GLY A 251 0.96 -6.68 16.34
CA GLY A 251 1.66 -6.44 15.11
C GLY A 251 1.32 -7.46 14.03
N VAL A 252 1.82 -7.20 12.84
CA VAL A 252 1.69 -8.07 11.67
C VAL A 252 3.08 -8.20 11.05
N ALA A 253 3.53 -9.44 10.87
CA ALA A 253 4.69 -9.76 10.06
C ALA A 253 4.23 -10.20 8.66
N ILE A 254 4.87 -9.64 7.63
CA ILE A 254 4.48 -9.74 6.24
C ILE A 254 5.69 -10.12 5.41
N ASP A 255 5.56 -11.22 4.66
CA ASP A 255 6.53 -11.65 3.67
C ASP A 255 5.95 -11.48 2.28
N LEU A 256 6.60 -10.66 1.45
CA LEU A 256 6.19 -10.38 0.07
C LEU A 256 7.17 -11.02 -0.90
N ASP A 257 6.69 -11.87 -1.80
CA ASP A 257 7.50 -12.41 -2.89
C ASP A 257 7.44 -11.48 -4.10
N LEU A 258 8.48 -10.66 -4.26
CA LEU A 258 8.61 -9.78 -5.41
C LEU A 258 9.35 -10.46 -6.55
N VAL A 259 8.90 -10.20 -7.77
CA VAL A 259 9.47 -10.78 -8.98
C VAL A 259 9.81 -9.72 -10.01
N SER A 260 10.81 -10.02 -10.83
CA SER A 260 11.09 -9.30 -12.06
C SER A 260 11.39 -10.31 -13.16
N SER A 261 11.62 -9.82 -14.38
CA SER A 261 11.98 -10.67 -15.52
C SER A 261 13.18 -11.60 -15.29
N THR A 262 14.05 -11.30 -14.31
CA THR A 262 15.30 -12.05 -14.07
C THR A 262 15.53 -12.43 -12.62
N LEU A 263 14.76 -11.87 -11.67
CA LEU A 263 15.02 -12.01 -10.24
C LEU A 263 13.75 -12.32 -9.46
N LYS A 264 13.92 -13.01 -8.33
CA LYS A 264 12.89 -13.19 -7.32
C LYS A 264 13.50 -12.87 -5.97
N LYS A 265 12.78 -12.15 -5.12
CA LYS A 265 13.24 -11.77 -3.79
C LYS A 265 12.06 -11.68 -2.82
N THR A 266 12.20 -12.33 -1.68
CA THR A 266 11.27 -12.16 -0.57
C THR A 266 11.66 -10.93 0.25
N TRP A 267 10.67 -10.08 0.54
CA TRP A 267 10.82 -8.89 1.34
C TRP A 267 10.03 -9.04 2.64
N HIS A 268 10.75 -8.98 3.75
CA HIS A 268 10.20 -9.14 5.09
C HIS A 268 9.90 -7.76 5.70
N LEU A 269 8.70 -7.59 6.24
CA LEU A 269 8.25 -6.39 6.93
C LEU A 269 7.56 -6.76 8.23
N TYR A 270 7.81 -5.99 9.29
CA TYR A 270 7.06 -6.07 10.53
C TYR A 270 6.44 -4.71 10.85
N VAL A 271 5.16 -4.69 11.21
CA VAL A 271 4.42 -3.49 11.59
C VAL A 271 3.77 -3.70 12.95
N ALA A 272 4.06 -2.82 13.91
CA ALA A 272 3.42 -2.82 15.22
C ALA A 272 2.12 -2.00 15.22
N LEU A 273 1.18 -2.38 16.09
CA LEU A 273 -0.10 -1.74 16.38
C LEU A 273 -0.09 -0.92 17.67
#